data_AF-A0A7X6CFA1-F1
#
_entry.id   AF-A0A7X6CFA1-F1
#
_cell.length_a   1.000
_cell.length_b   1.000
_cell.length_c   1.000
_cell.angle_alpha   90.00
_cell.angle_beta   90.00
_cell.angle_gamma   90.00
#
_symmetry.space_group_name_H-M   'P 1'
#
loop_
_entity.id
_entity.type
_entity.pdbx_description
1 polymer ?
#
loop_
_entity_poly.entity_id
_entity_poly.type
_entity_poly.pdbx_seq_one_letter_code
_entity_poly.pdbx_strand_id
1 'polypeptide(L)'
;MKNVRTIVGRQNQITYHEDHQEQNFKVTLAETGWESMTGGRVKRIEKYIDCDNFMVTYGDGVADVDINKLVDFHKSHGKLATLTAVQPVSRYGILQVDGEGSVKKFIEKPLLDGVASAGYMILNRRIFDYLGGDDCVLEEEPLQRLAEDGQLMAYRHDGFFFAMDTYREYKYLNELWDNGEAPWKVWE
;
A
#
# COMPACT_ATOMS: atom_id res chain seq x y z
N MET A 1 1.22 -11.23 30.85
CA MET A 1 2.26 -12.07 30.21
C MET A 1 1.55 -13.11 29.35
N LYS A 2 1.51 -12.90 28.03
CA LYS A 2 0.97 -13.89 27.09
C LYS A 2 2.17 -14.66 26.54
N ASN A 3 2.16 -15.98 26.74
CA ASN A 3 3.27 -16.86 26.39
C ASN A 3 3.37 -17.02 24.86
N VAL A 4 4.56 -16.82 24.31
CA VAL A 4 4.89 -17.15 22.92
C VAL A 4 5.45 -18.57 22.90
N ARG A 5 4.89 -19.44 22.05
CA ARG A 5 5.47 -20.75 21.73
C ARG A 5 5.94 -20.72 20.28
N THR A 6 7.21 -21.05 20.06
CA THR A 6 7.76 -21.32 18.72
C THR A 6 7.86 -22.83 18.56
N ILE A 7 7.20 -23.37 17.53
CA ILE A 7 7.31 -24.78 17.14
C ILE A 7 8.06 -24.82 15.80
N VAL A 8 9.12 -25.62 15.72
CA VAL A 8 9.88 -25.85 14.48
C VAL A 8 9.48 -27.22 13.92
N GLY A 9 8.72 -27.24 12.82
CA GLY A 9 8.24 -28.43 12.13
C GLY A 9 7.01 -28.17 11.24
N ARG A 10 6.59 -29.14 10.40
CA ARG A 10 5.34 -29.06 9.61
C ARG A 10 4.13 -29.25 10.52
N GLN A 11 3.53 -28.16 10.98
CA GLN A 11 2.16 -28.14 11.51
C GLN A 11 1.27 -27.39 10.52
N ASN A 12 0.41 -28.13 9.81
CA ASN A 12 -0.65 -27.57 8.96
C ASN A 12 -1.94 -27.33 9.77
N GLN A 13 -1.81 -26.93 11.04
CA GLN A 13 -2.95 -26.79 11.95
C GLN A 13 -3.31 -25.32 12.12
N ILE A 14 -4.45 -24.91 11.57
CA ILE A 14 -5.02 -23.59 11.81
C ILE A 14 -5.73 -23.64 13.17
N THR A 15 -5.32 -22.79 14.10
CA THR A 15 -6.01 -22.63 15.39
C THR A 15 -6.77 -21.30 15.36
N TYR A 16 -8.09 -21.37 15.42
CA TYR A 16 -8.95 -20.20 15.58
C TYR A 16 -9.08 -19.94 17.08
N HIS A 17 -8.68 -18.76 17.53
CA HIS A 17 -8.72 -18.39 18.95
C HIS A 17 -10.04 -17.72 19.33
N GLU A 18 -10.74 -17.09 18.38
CA GLU A 18 -12.00 -16.35 18.57
C GLU A 18 -12.87 -16.45 17.31
N ASP A 19 -14.19 -16.27 17.46
CA ASP A 19 -15.15 -16.21 16.36
C ASP A 19 -15.24 -14.76 15.87
N HIS A 20 -14.88 -14.51 14.62
CA HIS A 20 -14.87 -13.19 13.99
C HIS A 20 -16.02 -13.06 12.99
N GLN A 21 -16.52 -11.84 12.76
CA GLN A 21 -17.58 -11.60 11.76
C GLN A 21 -17.03 -11.72 10.33
N GLU A 22 -15.73 -11.52 10.16
CA GLU A 22 -14.98 -11.66 8.92
C GLU A 22 -14.88 -13.14 8.52
N GLN A 23 -15.91 -13.64 7.86
CA GLN A 23 -16.02 -15.03 7.43
C GLN A 23 -15.88 -15.17 5.92
N ASN A 24 -15.68 -16.41 5.46
CA ASN A 24 -15.66 -16.81 4.05
C ASN A 24 -14.50 -16.26 3.21
N PHE A 25 -13.40 -15.84 3.84
CA PHE A 25 -12.16 -15.53 3.14
C PHE A 25 -11.37 -16.79 2.80
N LYS A 26 -10.77 -16.80 1.61
CA LYS A 26 -9.75 -17.77 1.23
C LYS A 26 -8.40 -17.08 1.25
N VAL A 27 -7.57 -17.42 2.24
CA VAL A 27 -6.21 -16.90 2.37
C VAL A 27 -5.22 -17.89 1.77
N THR A 28 -4.41 -17.43 0.81
CA THR A 28 -3.32 -18.23 0.22
C THR A 28 -1.99 -17.65 0.67
N LEU A 29 -1.18 -18.46 1.37
CA LEU A 29 0.20 -18.12 1.68
C LEU A 29 1.09 -18.67 0.57
N ALA A 30 1.61 -17.77 -0.27
CA ALA A 30 2.50 -18.12 -1.37
C ALA A 30 3.95 -17.79 -1.00
N GLU A 31 4.86 -18.76 -1.17
CA GLU A 31 6.29 -18.48 -1.21
C GLU A 31 6.59 -17.83 -2.56
N THR A 32 7.10 -16.60 -2.53
CA THR A 32 7.36 -15.80 -3.73
C THR A 32 8.85 -15.50 -3.90
N GLY A 33 9.73 -16.33 -3.34
CA GLY A 33 11.17 -16.16 -3.41
C GLY A 33 11.73 -15.24 -2.32
N TRP A 34 12.83 -15.67 -1.72
CA TRP A 34 13.58 -14.85 -0.76
C TRP A 34 14.10 -13.58 -1.41
N GLU A 35 14.75 -13.70 -2.58
CA GLU A 35 15.43 -12.60 -3.27
C GLU A 35 14.55 -11.85 -4.28
N SER A 36 13.30 -12.28 -4.50
CA SER A 36 12.44 -11.64 -5.48
C SER A 36 12.05 -10.22 -5.04
N MET A 37 12.09 -9.29 -5.99
CA MET A 37 11.65 -7.91 -5.87
C MET A 37 10.12 -7.79 -6.05
N THR A 38 9.55 -6.62 -5.79
CA THR A 38 8.10 -6.37 -5.73
C THR A 38 7.36 -6.86 -6.98
N GLY A 39 7.85 -6.55 -8.18
CA GLY A 39 7.28 -7.00 -9.46
C GLY A 39 7.41 -8.50 -9.66
N GLY A 40 8.57 -9.08 -9.33
CA GLY A 40 8.78 -10.53 -9.37
C GLY A 40 7.84 -11.30 -8.44
N ARG A 41 7.58 -10.77 -7.23
CA ARG A 41 6.62 -11.36 -6.29
C ARG A 41 5.19 -11.34 -6.84
N VAL A 42 4.77 -10.23 -7.45
CA VAL A 42 3.47 -10.13 -8.13
C VAL A 42 3.41 -11.13 -9.30
N LYS A 43 4.46 -11.24 -10.12
CA LYS A 43 4.51 -12.21 -11.23
C LYS A 43 4.35 -13.66 -10.76
N ARG A 44 4.97 -14.03 -9.64
CA ARG A 44 4.89 -15.40 -9.08
C ARG A 44 3.48 -15.78 -8.59
N ILE A 45 2.65 -14.81 -8.21
CA ILE A 45 1.27 -15.08 -7.79
C ILE A 45 0.27 -15.15 -8.94
N GLU A 46 0.69 -14.91 -10.20
CA GLU A 46 -0.17 -14.92 -11.40
C GLU A 46 -1.09 -16.15 -11.50
N LYS A 47 -0.57 -17.31 -11.10
CA LYS A 47 -1.29 -18.61 -11.11
C LYS A 47 -2.45 -18.71 -10.12
N TYR A 48 -2.52 -17.81 -9.14
CA TYR A 48 -3.59 -17.76 -8.14
C TYR A 48 -4.67 -16.74 -8.47
N ILE A 49 -4.42 -15.87 -9.45
CA ILE A 49 -5.37 -14.84 -9.88
C ILE A 49 -6.24 -15.43 -10.98
N ASP A 50 -7.55 -15.48 -10.75
CA ASP A 50 -8.55 -16.04 -11.68
C ASP A 50 -9.54 -14.99 -12.21
N CYS A 51 -9.32 -13.72 -11.89
CA CYS A 51 -10.12 -12.59 -12.34
C CYS A 51 -9.32 -11.63 -13.25
N ASP A 52 -10.05 -10.78 -13.97
CA ASP A 52 -9.45 -9.77 -14.85
C ASP A 52 -8.80 -8.63 -14.06
N ASN A 53 -9.44 -8.16 -12.98
CA ASN A 53 -8.91 -7.09 -12.13
C ASN A 53 -8.72 -7.61 -10.71
N PHE A 54 -7.55 -7.33 -10.16
CA PHE A 54 -7.16 -7.73 -8.80
C PHE A 54 -6.49 -6.56 -8.08
N MET A 55 -6.49 -6.62 -6.76
CA MET A 55 -5.90 -5.57 -5.93
C MET A 55 -4.52 -5.99 -5.44
N VAL A 56 -3.61 -5.02 -5.38
CA VAL A 56 -2.27 -5.19 -4.82
C VAL A 56 -2.03 -4.04 -3.85
N THR A 57 -1.40 -4.34 -2.72
CA THR A 57 -0.98 -3.32 -1.75
C THR A 57 0.30 -3.72 -1.04
N TYR A 58 1.00 -2.72 -0.51
CA TYR A 58 2.07 -2.95 0.46
C TYR A 58 1.49 -3.39 1.80
N GLY A 59 2.25 -4.21 2.55
CA GLY A 59 1.80 -4.82 3.80
C GLY A 59 1.98 -3.95 5.05
N ASP A 60 2.51 -2.74 4.90
CA ASP A 60 2.97 -1.84 5.96
C ASP A 60 2.22 -0.49 5.97
N GLY A 61 1.30 -0.26 5.04
CA GLY A 61 0.51 0.97 4.94
C GLY A 61 -0.94 0.81 5.38
N VAL A 62 -1.41 1.69 6.27
CA VAL A 62 -2.82 1.77 6.68
C VAL A 62 -3.47 3.05 6.16
N ALA A 63 -4.73 2.97 5.77
CA ALA A 63 -5.47 4.09 5.21
C ALA A 63 -6.99 3.94 5.40
N ASP A 64 -7.72 5.04 5.27
CA ASP A 64 -9.19 5.10 5.19
C ASP A 64 -9.67 5.20 3.72
N VAL A 65 -8.93 4.60 2.79
CA VAL A 65 -9.27 4.58 1.36
C VAL A 65 -10.60 3.85 1.15
N ASP A 66 -11.55 4.52 0.51
CA ASP A 66 -12.80 3.91 0.08
C ASP A 66 -12.55 2.95 -1.09
N ILE A 67 -12.42 1.65 -0.77
CA ILE A 67 -12.10 0.61 -1.75
C ILE A 67 -13.17 0.50 -2.84
N ASN A 68 -14.45 0.74 -2.51
CA ASN A 68 -15.53 0.68 -3.50
C ASN A 68 -15.38 1.80 -4.53
N LYS A 69 -15.10 3.03 -4.08
CA LYS A 69 -14.83 4.15 -5.00
C LYS A 69 -13.56 3.95 -5.82
N LEU A 70 -12.51 3.36 -5.24
CA LEU A 70 -11.30 3.01 -5.98
C LEU A 70 -11.60 2.01 -7.11
N VAL A 71 -12.41 0.99 -6.83
CA VAL A 71 -12.87 0.00 -7.83
C VAL A 71 -13.73 0.65 -8.92
N ASP A 72 -14.68 1.49 -8.54
CA ASP A 72 -15.56 2.18 -9.49
C ASP A 72 -14.76 3.13 -10.39
N PHE A 73 -13.80 3.85 -9.81
CA PHE A 73 -12.86 4.68 -10.58
C PHE A 73 -12.07 3.85 -11.59
N HIS A 74 -11.49 2.71 -11.18
CA HIS A 74 -10.74 1.84 -12.08
C HIS A 74 -11.59 1.36 -13.27
N LYS A 75 -12.82 0.91 -12.97
CA LYS A 75 -13.77 0.45 -13.99
C LYS A 75 -14.16 1.58 -14.96
N SER A 76 -14.26 2.82 -14.48
CA SER A 76 -14.72 3.96 -15.29
C SER A 76 -13.78 4.30 -16.46
N HIS A 77 -12.48 4.02 -16.33
CA HIS A 77 -11.49 4.40 -17.35
C HIS A 77 -10.92 3.21 -18.15
N GLY A 78 -11.09 1.97 -17.67
CA GLY A 78 -10.72 0.75 -18.41
C GLY A 78 -9.22 0.62 -18.73
N LYS A 79 -8.35 1.20 -17.88
CA LYS A 79 -6.88 1.18 -18.05
C LYS A 79 -6.30 0.02 -17.24
N LEU A 80 -5.07 -0.38 -17.56
CA LEU A 80 -4.49 -1.56 -16.93
C LEU A 80 -4.14 -1.38 -15.44
N ALA A 81 -3.88 -0.15 -14.98
CA ALA A 81 -3.49 0.09 -13.59
C ALA A 81 -4.07 1.38 -13.04
N THR A 82 -4.45 1.32 -11.77
CA THR A 82 -4.82 2.47 -10.93
C THR A 82 -3.98 2.44 -9.66
N LEU A 83 -3.31 3.55 -9.35
CA LEU A 83 -2.63 3.78 -8.07
C LEU A 83 -3.43 4.76 -7.22
N THR A 84 -3.55 4.49 -5.94
CA THR A 84 -4.00 5.50 -4.98
C THR A 84 -2.89 6.51 -4.73
N ALA A 85 -3.19 7.79 -4.93
CA ALA A 85 -2.27 8.90 -4.80
C ALA A 85 -2.67 9.81 -3.63
N VAL A 86 -1.71 10.10 -2.77
CA VAL A 86 -1.87 10.93 -1.56
C VAL A 86 -0.90 12.11 -1.60
N GLN A 87 -1.26 13.20 -0.92
CA GLN A 87 -0.35 14.32 -0.75
C GLN A 87 0.59 14.06 0.43
N PRO A 88 1.91 13.97 0.22
CA PRO A 88 2.83 13.67 1.31
C PRO A 88 3.00 14.86 2.25
N VAL A 89 3.11 14.57 3.55
CA VAL A 89 3.46 15.56 4.58
C VAL A 89 4.98 15.56 4.76
N SER A 90 5.60 16.73 4.77
CA SER A 90 7.03 16.87 5.04
C SER A 90 7.37 16.31 6.42
N ARG A 91 8.45 15.53 6.51
CA ARG A 91 9.02 15.09 7.79
C ARG A 91 9.74 16.23 8.53
N TYR A 92 10.01 17.35 7.84
CA TYR A 92 10.81 18.47 8.32
C TYR A 92 10.03 19.79 8.28
N GLY A 93 10.44 20.75 9.12
CA GLY A 93 10.02 22.14 8.98
C GLY A 93 10.66 22.77 7.74
N ILE A 94 9.85 23.42 6.91
CA ILE A 94 10.30 24.09 5.69
C ILE A 94 10.46 25.58 5.96
N LEU A 95 11.61 26.13 5.57
CA LEU A 95 11.97 27.53 5.69
C LEU A 95 11.78 28.24 4.37
N GLN A 96 11.11 29.39 4.40
CA GLN A 96 11.16 30.36 3.31
C GLN A 96 12.20 31.42 3.67
N VAL A 97 13.33 31.41 2.97
CA VAL A 97 14.48 32.29 3.21
C VAL A 97 14.62 33.25 2.02
N ASP A 98 14.88 34.53 2.29
CA ASP A 98 15.19 35.51 1.24
C ASP A 98 16.65 35.42 0.77
N GLY A 99 17.02 36.23 -0.23
CA GLY A 99 18.37 36.22 -0.81
C GLY A 99 19.49 36.67 0.15
N GLU A 100 19.14 37.27 1.29
CA GLU A 100 20.09 37.71 2.32
C GLU A 100 20.20 36.71 3.48
N GLY A 101 19.43 35.61 3.45
CA GLY A 101 19.44 34.60 4.50
C GLY A 101 18.43 34.83 5.63
N SER A 102 17.54 35.82 5.51
CA SER A 102 16.49 36.08 6.52
C SER A 102 15.31 35.12 6.33
N VAL A 103 14.92 34.43 7.40
CA VAL A 103 13.74 33.56 7.41
C VAL A 103 12.47 34.42 7.43
N LYS A 104 11.69 34.37 6.35
CA LYS A 104 10.36 35.02 6.26
C LYS A 104 9.23 34.16 6.79
N LYS A 105 9.37 32.84 6.72
CA LYS A 105 8.35 31.89 7.17
C LYS A 105 8.99 30.57 7.61
N PHE A 106 8.48 30.01 8.71
CA PHE A 106 8.74 28.65 9.16
C PHE A 106 7.41 27.89 9.13
N ILE A 107 7.34 26.78 8.41
CA ILE A 107 6.15 25.92 8.39
C ILE A 107 6.58 24.55 8.88
N GLU A 108 6.05 24.13 10.03
CA GLU A 108 6.32 22.78 10.55
C GLU A 108 5.51 21.77 9.76
N LYS A 109 6.18 20.77 9.17
CA LYS A 109 5.57 19.63 8.46
C LYS A 109 4.48 20.05 7.45
N PRO A 110 4.76 20.96 6.50
CA PRO A 110 3.79 21.33 5.48
C PRO A 110 3.44 20.13 4.60
N LEU A 111 2.28 20.19 3.96
CA LEU A 111 2.00 19.39 2.77
C LEU A 111 3.00 19.76 1.68
N LEU A 112 3.54 18.74 1.01
CA LEU A 112 4.45 18.91 -0.11
C LEU A 112 3.67 19.06 -1.42
N ASP A 113 4.29 19.74 -2.39
CA ASP A 113 3.76 19.81 -3.74
C ASP A 113 3.89 18.45 -4.45
N GLY A 114 2.90 18.10 -5.26
CA GLY A 114 2.82 16.82 -5.94
C GLY A 114 2.10 15.74 -5.13
N VAL A 115 2.22 14.49 -5.57
CA VAL A 115 1.62 13.33 -4.91
C VAL A 115 2.54 12.14 -4.89
N ALA A 116 2.34 11.28 -3.91
CA ALA A 116 3.02 10.00 -3.76
C ALA A 116 2.01 8.85 -3.93
N SER A 117 2.51 7.69 -4.34
CA SER A 117 1.71 6.46 -4.33
C SER A 117 1.52 5.98 -2.88
N ALA A 118 0.27 5.70 -2.50
CA ALA A 118 -0.09 5.09 -1.23
C ALA A 118 -0.06 3.55 -1.27
N GLY A 119 0.29 2.95 -2.41
CA GLY A 119 0.40 1.51 -2.55
C GLY A 119 -0.91 0.75 -2.74
N TYR A 120 -2.09 1.35 -2.51
CA TYR A 120 -3.38 0.71 -2.82
C TYR A 120 -3.64 0.75 -4.33
N MET A 121 -3.53 -0.41 -4.97
CA MET A 121 -3.55 -0.54 -6.42
C MET A 121 -4.68 -1.46 -6.91
N ILE A 122 -5.22 -1.13 -8.07
CA ILE A 122 -6.02 -2.06 -8.88
C ILE A 122 -5.30 -2.31 -10.18
N LEU A 123 -5.01 -3.58 -10.46
CA LEU A 123 -4.28 -4.01 -11.64
C LEU A 123 -5.18 -4.95 -12.47
N ASN A 124 -5.17 -4.74 -13.78
CA ASN A 124 -5.71 -5.69 -14.73
C ASN A 124 -4.68 -6.80 -14.97
N ARG A 125 -5.14 -8.04 -15.22
CA ARG A 125 -4.31 -9.21 -15.48
C ARG A 125 -3.26 -8.99 -16.56
N ARG A 126 -3.52 -8.15 -17.57
CA ARG A 126 -2.53 -7.80 -18.59
C ARG A 126 -1.28 -7.09 -18.05
N ILE A 127 -1.27 -6.67 -16.79
CA ILE A 127 -0.06 -6.20 -16.10
C ILE A 127 1.06 -7.24 -16.14
N PHE A 128 0.73 -8.54 -16.17
CA PHE A 128 1.72 -9.61 -16.21
C PHE A 128 2.59 -9.59 -17.47
N ASP A 129 2.18 -8.88 -18.52
CA ASP A 129 2.97 -8.63 -19.75
C ASP A 129 4.04 -7.53 -19.54
N TYR A 130 3.90 -6.73 -18.49
CA TYR A 130 4.84 -5.67 -18.09
C TYR A 130 5.82 -6.12 -17.00
N LEU A 131 5.59 -7.28 -16.37
CA LEU A 131 6.43 -7.78 -15.29
C LEU A 131 7.53 -8.70 -15.81
N GLY A 132 8.77 -8.40 -15.39
CA GLY A 132 9.95 -9.20 -15.67
C GLY A 132 10.10 -10.41 -14.73
N GLY A 133 11.36 -10.83 -14.54
CA GLY A 133 11.73 -11.94 -13.67
C GLY A 133 11.73 -11.57 -12.18
N ASP A 134 12.47 -12.34 -11.39
CA ASP A 134 12.53 -12.16 -9.94
C ASP A 134 13.16 -10.84 -9.50
N ASP A 135 14.03 -10.27 -10.31
CA ASP A 135 14.69 -8.98 -10.11
C ASP A 135 13.81 -7.78 -10.46
N CYS A 136 12.62 -7.99 -11.01
CA CYS A 136 11.70 -6.94 -11.40
C CYS A 136 11.15 -6.16 -10.19
N VAL A 137 11.42 -4.86 -10.15
CA VAL A 137 10.82 -3.91 -9.20
C VAL A 137 9.56 -3.32 -9.84
N LEU A 138 8.40 -3.49 -9.20
CA LEU A 138 7.11 -3.05 -9.72
C LEU A 138 7.11 -1.54 -10.01
N GLU A 139 7.69 -0.78 -9.08
CA GLU A 139 7.69 0.69 -9.06
C GLU A 139 8.64 1.33 -10.07
N GLU A 140 9.48 0.53 -10.73
CA GLU A 140 10.42 0.98 -11.76
C GLU A 140 9.84 0.74 -13.16
N GLU A 141 10.50 -0.10 -13.97
CA GLU A 141 10.18 -0.35 -15.37
C GLU A 141 8.68 -0.65 -15.63
N PRO A 142 7.97 -1.49 -14.83
CA PRO A 142 6.58 -1.81 -15.10
C PRO A 142 5.64 -0.61 -15.00
N LEU A 143 5.67 0.13 -13.88
CA LEU A 143 4.81 1.30 -13.71
C LEU A 143 5.23 2.46 -14.62
N GLN A 144 6.53 2.62 -14.92
CA GLN A 144 7.02 3.61 -15.89
C GLN A 144 6.47 3.33 -17.29
N ARG A 145 6.56 2.09 -17.77
CA ARG A 145 6.02 1.69 -19.09
C ARG A 145 4.50 1.82 -19.17
N LEU A 146 3.78 1.46 -18.11
CA LEU A 146 2.33 1.69 -18.05
C LEU A 146 1.98 3.18 -18.16
N ALA A 147 2.76 4.05 -17.52
CA ALA A 147 2.56 5.50 -17.62
C ALA A 147 2.82 5.99 -19.05
N GLU A 148 3.92 5.55 -19.66
CA GLU A 148 4.28 5.87 -21.06
C GLU A 148 3.20 5.41 -22.05
N ASP A 149 2.64 4.21 -21.84
CA ASP A 149 1.58 3.63 -22.67
C ASP A 149 0.19 4.24 -22.39
N GLY A 150 0.07 5.18 -21.46
CA GLY A 150 -1.20 5.78 -21.05
C GLY A 150 -2.18 4.78 -20.42
N GLN A 151 -1.63 3.78 -19.73
CA GLN A 151 -2.34 2.69 -19.04
C GLN A 151 -2.34 2.81 -17.50
N LEU A 152 -1.73 3.87 -16.96
CA LEU A 152 -1.67 4.16 -15.53
C LEU A 152 -2.54 5.35 -15.14
N MET A 153 -3.41 5.17 -14.16
CA MET A 153 -4.28 6.23 -13.62
C MET A 153 -4.01 6.46 -12.13
N ALA A 154 -4.19 7.70 -11.66
CA ALA A 154 -4.05 8.07 -10.26
C ALA A 154 -5.42 8.37 -9.64
N TYR A 155 -5.84 7.57 -8.65
CA TYR A 155 -7.00 7.84 -7.81
C TYR A 155 -6.59 8.76 -6.66
N ARG A 156 -7.19 9.95 -6.55
CA ARG A 156 -6.85 10.90 -5.48
C ARG A 156 -7.49 10.48 -4.16
N HIS A 157 -6.68 10.36 -3.13
CA HIS A 157 -7.12 10.14 -1.76
C HIS A 157 -6.64 11.31 -0.88
N ASP A 158 -7.60 12.07 -0.37
CA ASP A 158 -7.35 13.23 0.50
C ASP A 158 -7.51 12.86 2.00
N GLY A 159 -7.80 11.59 2.30
CA GLY A 159 -7.96 11.08 3.66
C GLY A 159 -6.66 10.65 4.33
N PHE A 160 -6.78 9.87 5.41
CA PHE A 160 -5.65 9.33 6.15
C PHE A 160 -4.91 8.25 5.35
N PHE A 161 -3.58 8.39 5.27
CA PHE A 161 -2.66 7.34 4.87
C PHE A 161 -1.38 7.45 5.69
N PHE A 162 -0.87 6.31 6.15
CA PHE A 162 0.39 6.26 6.87
C PHE A 162 1.10 4.92 6.66
N ALA A 163 2.38 4.98 6.30
CA ALA A 163 3.26 3.81 6.22
C ALA A 163 4.00 3.60 7.55
N MET A 164 4.21 2.34 7.93
CA MET A 164 4.88 1.95 9.16
C MET A 164 6.34 1.53 8.92
N ASP A 165 7.18 2.48 8.48
CA ASP A 165 8.58 2.22 8.08
C ASP A 165 9.54 2.16 9.29
N THR A 166 9.21 2.87 10.37
CA THR A 166 10.08 3.15 11.50
C THR A 166 9.36 2.90 12.83
N TYR A 167 10.16 2.74 13.89
CA TYR A 167 9.63 2.59 15.25
C TYR A 167 8.77 3.78 15.70
N ARG A 168 9.02 4.98 15.16
CA ARG A 168 8.19 6.16 15.44
C ARG A 168 6.80 6.03 14.84
N GLU A 169 6.70 5.59 13.59
CA GLU A 169 5.41 5.34 12.94
C GLU A 169 4.67 4.19 13.64
N TYR A 170 5.37 3.12 14.02
CA TYR A 170 4.80 2.04 14.84
C TYR A 170 4.15 2.57 16.12
N LYS A 171 4.86 3.40 16.90
CA LYS A 171 4.29 3.98 18.13
C LYS A 171 3.07 4.83 17.84
N TYR A 172 3.17 5.73 16.86
CA TYR A 172 2.09 6.63 16.52
C TYR A 172 0.82 5.89 16.09
N LEU A 173 0.94 4.85 15.25
CA LEU A 173 -0.20 4.04 14.82
C LEU A 173 -0.81 3.24 15.99
N ASN A 174 0.02 2.70 16.89
CA ASN A 174 -0.51 2.03 18.09
C ASN A 174 -1.18 3.01 19.06
N GLU A 175 -0.67 4.24 19.21
CA GLU A 175 -1.32 5.28 20.02
C GLU A 175 -2.72 5.63 19.48
N LEU A 176 -2.86 5.82 18.16
CA LEU A 176 -4.16 6.02 17.53
C LEU A 176 -5.11 4.85 17.78
N TRP A 177 -4.60 3.62 17.68
CA TRP A 177 -5.38 2.41 17.92
C TRP A 177 -5.84 2.29 19.38
N ASP A 178 -4.93 2.42 20.33
CA ASP A 178 -5.19 2.28 21.76
C ASP A 178 -6.17 3.36 22.28
N ASN A 179 -6.16 4.54 21.67
CA ASN A 179 -7.08 5.63 21.99
C ASN A 179 -8.45 5.51 21.29
N GLY A 180 -8.64 4.53 20.40
CA GLY A 180 -9.86 4.39 19.61
C GLY A 180 -10.03 5.46 18.52
N GLU A 181 -8.92 6.06 18.08
CA GLU A 181 -8.87 7.16 17.11
C GLU A 181 -8.33 6.72 15.74
N ALA A 182 -8.09 5.42 15.54
CA ALA A 182 -7.54 4.84 14.31
C ALA A 182 -8.47 5.06 13.10
N PRO A 183 -8.14 5.96 12.14
CA PRO A 183 -9.05 6.31 11.04
C PRO A 183 -9.27 5.15 10.06
N TRP A 184 -8.30 4.24 9.96
CA TRP A 184 -8.40 3.05 9.11
C TRP A 184 -9.34 1.98 9.68
N LYS A 185 -9.73 2.06 10.97
CA LYS A 185 -10.69 1.11 11.57
C LYS A 185 -12.12 1.49 11.16
N VAL A 186 -12.49 1.13 9.93
CA VAL A 186 -13.82 1.41 9.36
C VAL A 186 -14.83 0.27 9.55
N TRP A 187 -14.44 -0.77 10.29
CA TRP A 187 -15.28 -1.90 10.66
C TRP A 187 -15.77 -1.78 12.12
N GLU A 188 -16.85 -2.49 12.43
CA GLU A 188 -17.42 -2.56 13.78
C GLU A 188 -16.54 -3.40 14.73
#